data_AF-A0A652L5X8-F1
#
_entry.id   AF-A0A652L5X8-F1
#
_cell.length_a   1.000
_cell.length_b   1.000
_cell.length_c   1.000
_cell.angle_alpha   90.00
_cell.angle_beta   90.00
_cell.angle_gamma   90.00
#
_symmetry.space_group_name_H-M   'P 1'
#
loop_
_entity.id
_entity.type
_entity.pdbx_description
1 polymer ?
#
loop_
_entity_poly.entity_id
_entity_poly.type
_entity_poly.pdbx_seq_one_letter_code
_entity_poly.pdbx_strand_id
1 'polypeptide(L)'
;MPSVDPLHGGCATCPFRRHDGVPDRGCHRALAALTAALAGRRAAADGGDAAFVDADIALHTAVVAAAHNPVLSALFTEFVPTLRKGLIDMLELLGLRSGDPNHGDESHAALVDAVARGDADAAAHTLREELEQTLTRLTSL
;
A
#
# COMPACT_ATOMS: atom_id res chain seq x y z
N MET A 1 4.61 -30.49 -34.48
CA MET A 1 4.58 -29.86 -33.16
C MET A 1 4.57 -28.36 -33.39
N PRO A 2 3.51 -27.60 -33.08
CA PRO A 2 3.59 -26.15 -33.18
C PRO A 2 4.28 -25.62 -31.92
N SER A 3 5.33 -24.81 -32.16
CA SER A 3 6.12 -24.11 -31.16
C SER A 3 5.27 -23.13 -30.36
N VAL A 4 5.46 -23.12 -29.04
CA VAL A 4 4.94 -22.09 -28.13
C VAL A 4 5.90 -20.90 -28.14
N ASP A 5 5.38 -19.74 -28.54
CA ASP A 5 6.09 -18.46 -28.58
C ASP A 5 6.29 -17.92 -27.14
N PRO A 6 7.51 -17.60 -26.66
CA PRO A 6 7.75 -17.32 -25.23
C PRO A 6 7.35 -15.91 -24.75
N LEU A 7 6.69 -15.10 -25.59
CA LEU A 7 6.45 -13.68 -25.30
C LEU A 7 4.99 -13.32 -24.93
N HIS A 8 4.10 -14.31 -24.80
CA HIS A 8 2.72 -14.10 -24.36
C HIS A 8 2.55 -14.29 -22.84
N GLY A 9 3.49 -13.78 -22.04
CA GLY A 9 3.32 -13.57 -20.61
C GLY A 9 2.40 -12.38 -20.32
N GLY A 10 1.19 -12.38 -20.89
CA GLY A 10 0.18 -11.38 -20.60
C GLY A 10 -0.24 -11.53 -19.16
N CYS A 11 -0.13 -10.44 -18.39
CA CYS A 11 -0.73 -10.33 -17.05
C CYS A 11 -2.24 -10.53 -17.16
N ALA A 12 -2.69 -11.78 -17.11
CA ALA A 12 -4.09 -12.15 -17.23
C ALA A 12 -4.91 -11.70 -15.99
N THR A 13 -4.25 -11.19 -14.95
CA THR A 13 -4.76 -11.02 -13.60
C THR A 13 -4.97 -9.56 -13.18
N CYS A 14 -4.79 -8.56 -14.05
CA CYS A 14 -5.14 -7.20 -13.66
C CYS A 14 -6.68 -7.07 -13.53
N PRO A 15 -7.22 -6.71 -12.35
CA PRO A 15 -8.67 -6.68 -12.09
C PRO A 15 -9.38 -5.53 -12.83
N PHE A 16 -8.62 -4.60 -13.42
CA PHE A 16 -9.09 -3.42 -14.15
C PHE A 16 -8.93 -3.53 -15.68
N ARG A 17 -8.97 -4.76 -16.23
CA ARG A 17 -8.77 -5.03 -17.66
C ARG A 17 -9.72 -4.19 -18.53
N ARG A 18 -9.18 -3.47 -19.53
CA ARG A 18 -9.99 -2.94 -20.63
C ARG A 18 -10.46 -4.07 -21.54
N HIS A 19 -11.72 -4.04 -21.96
CA HIS A 19 -12.37 -5.09 -22.74
C HIS A 19 -11.74 -5.36 -24.13
N ASP A 20 -10.78 -4.54 -24.56
CA ASP A 20 -10.28 -4.39 -25.93
C ASP A 20 -8.91 -5.07 -26.19
N GLY A 21 -8.32 -5.76 -25.20
CA GLY A 21 -7.12 -6.59 -25.42
C GLY A 21 -5.81 -5.80 -25.59
N VAL A 22 -5.83 -4.47 -25.39
CA VAL A 22 -4.63 -3.64 -25.35
C VAL A 22 -3.97 -3.76 -23.96
N PRO A 23 -2.64 -3.94 -23.86
CA PRO A 23 -1.97 -4.01 -22.56
C PRO A 23 -2.23 -2.74 -21.73
N ASP A 24 -2.78 -2.92 -20.53
CA ASP A 24 -3.11 -1.80 -19.67
C ASP A 24 -1.84 -1.19 -19.06
N ARG A 25 -1.42 -0.06 -19.65
CA ARG A 25 -0.31 0.76 -19.16
C ARG A 25 -0.63 1.40 -17.81
N GLY A 26 -1.90 1.52 -17.44
CA GLY A 26 -2.34 1.99 -16.12
C GLY A 26 -1.93 1.03 -15.01
N CYS A 27 -2.27 -0.25 -15.16
CA CYS A 27 -1.93 -1.31 -14.23
C CYS A 27 -0.40 -1.43 -13.97
N HIS A 28 0.42 -1.48 -15.03
CA HIS A 28 1.88 -1.58 -14.85
C HIS A 28 2.49 -0.37 -14.12
N ARG A 29 2.01 0.85 -14.40
CA ARG A 29 2.48 2.04 -13.68
C ARG A 29 2.03 2.05 -12.23
N ALA A 30 0.80 1.61 -11.94
CA ALA A 30 0.30 1.52 -10.58
C ALA A 30 1.11 0.51 -9.74
N LEU A 31 1.42 -0.66 -10.29
CA LEU A 31 2.25 -1.67 -9.61
C LEU A 31 3.69 -1.20 -9.40
N ALA A 32 4.28 -0.52 -10.39
CA ALA A 32 5.60 0.07 -10.24
C ALA A 32 5.63 1.14 -9.14
N ALA A 33 4.61 2.00 -9.07
CA ALA A 33 4.48 3.01 -8.03
C ALA A 33 4.32 2.40 -6.63
N LEU A 34 3.48 1.36 -6.49
CA LEU A 34 3.31 0.62 -5.23
C LEU A 34 4.60 -0.02 -4.75
N THR A 35 5.30 -0.72 -5.65
CA THR A 35 6.57 -1.39 -5.34
C THR A 35 7.64 -0.38 -4.92
N ALA A 36 7.73 0.74 -5.63
CA ALA A 36 8.66 1.82 -5.31
C ALA A 36 8.32 2.47 -3.95
N ALA A 37 7.04 2.69 -3.66
CA ALA A 37 6.61 3.27 -2.39
C ALA A 37 6.88 2.34 -1.20
N LEU A 38 6.66 1.02 -1.35
CA LEU A 38 7.01 0.04 -0.33
C LEU A 38 8.51 0.00 -0.07
N ALA A 39 9.33 0.06 -1.12
CA ALA A 39 10.78 0.17 -0.99
C ALA A 39 11.20 1.48 -0.30
N GLY A 40 10.53 2.60 -0.61
CA GLY A 40 10.76 3.89 0.04
C GLY A 40 10.44 3.86 1.54
N ARG A 41 9.32 3.23 1.93
CA ARG A 41 8.95 2.99 3.33
C ARG A 41 10.03 2.21 4.07
N ARG A 42 10.48 1.09 3.49
CA ARG A 42 11.58 0.27 4.03
C ARG A 42 12.87 1.07 4.20
N ALA A 43 13.21 1.90 3.23
CA ALA A 43 14.40 2.75 3.30
C ALA A 43 14.30 3.83 4.40
N ALA A 44 13.08 4.26 4.75
CA ALA A 44 12.83 5.20 5.84
C ALA A 44 12.80 4.54 7.23
N ALA A 45 12.91 3.21 7.32
CA ALA A 45 12.81 2.46 8.58
C ALA A 45 13.89 2.81 9.60
N ASP A 46 15.08 3.24 9.17
CA ASP A 46 16.15 3.70 10.08
C ASP A 46 16.09 5.23 10.34
N GLY A 47 15.12 5.91 9.71
CA GLY A 47 14.87 7.33 9.90
C GLY A 47 13.94 7.63 11.08
N GLY A 48 13.84 8.91 11.43
CA GLY A 48 12.90 9.37 12.46
C GLY A 48 11.44 9.18 12.08
N ASP A 49 10.55 9.18 13.07
CA ASP A 49 9.12 8.87 12.92
C ASP A 49 8.41 9.72 11.87
N ALA A 50 8.74 11.02 11.79
CA ALA A 50 8.18 11.89 10.77
C ALA A 50 8.50 11.42 9.33
N ALA A 51 9.75 11.05 9.06
CA ALA A 51 10.17 10.59 7.73
C ALA A 51 9.59 9.21 7.40
N PHE A 52 9.49 8.33 8.40
CA PHE A 52 8.85 7.03 8.26
C PHE A 52 7.35 7.16 7.94
N VAL A 53 6.63 8.00 8.68
CA VAL A 53 5.21 8.29 8.43
C VAL A 53 5.00 8.93 7.06
N ASP A 54 5.89 9.83 6.63
CA ASP A 54 5.81 10.42 5.28
C ASP A 54 5.94 9.37 4.18
N ALA A 55 6.84 8.38 4.36
CA ALA A 55 7.00 7.28 3.43
C ALA A 55 5.82 6.28 3.47
N ASP A 56 5.27 6.03 4.66
CA ASP A 56 4.07 5.21 4.86
C ASP A 56 2.83 5.82 4.18
N ILE A 57 2.63 7.13 4.31
CA ILE A 57 1.57 7.87 3.61
C ILE A 57 1.78 7.82 2.10
N ALA A 58 3.03 7.88 1.61
CA ALA A 58 3.31 7.75 0.18
C ALA A 58 2.89 6.36 -0.35
N LEU A 59 3.10 5.29 0.42
CA LEU A 59 2.61 3.96 0.08
C LEU A 59 1.07 3.91 0.02
N HIS A 60 0.39 4.42 1.04
CA HIS A 60 -1.08 4.47 1.05
C HIS A 60 -1.65 5.34 -0.07
N THR A 61 -0.98 6.44 -0.42
CA THR A 61 -1.35 7.27 -1.58
C THR A 61 -1.28 6.48 -2.88
N ALA A 62 -0.25 5.63 -3.06
CA ALA A 62 -0.13 4.76 -4.23
C ALA A 62 -1.24 3.69 -4.26
N VAL A 63 -1.61 3.11 -3.12
CA VAL A 63 -2.75 2.18 -3.00
C VAL A 63 -4.06 2.86 -3.41
N VAL A 64 -4.32 4.06 -2.91
CA VAL A 64 -5.52 4.84 -3.27
C VAL A 64 -5.52 5.19 -4.76
N ALA A 65 -4.38 5.59 -5.32
CA ALA A 65 -4.26 5.91 -6.74
C ALA A 65 -4.51 4.69 -7.65
N ALA A 66 -4.15 3.48 -7.20
CA ALA A 66 -4.38 2.23 -7.93
C ALA A 66 -5.89 1.90 -8.08
N ALA A 67 -6.75 2.43 -7.21
CA ALA A 67 -8.20 2.31 -7.34
C ALA A 67 -8.78 3.17 -8.50
N HIS A 68 -7.97 4.06 -9.10
CA HIS A 68 -8.36 4.95 -10.19
C HIS A 68 -9.66 5.74 -9.92
N ASN A 69 -9.90 6.09 -8.65
CA ASN A 69 -11.08 6.80 -8.20
C ASN A 69 -10.70 8.23 -7.77
N PRO A 70 -10.95 9.26 -8.59
CA PRO A 70 -10.53 10.63 -8.31
C PRO A 70 -11.19 11.22 -7.06
N VAL A 71 -12.41 10.77 -6.70
CA VAL A 71 -13.07 11.20 -5.46
C VAL A 71 -12.31 10.66 -4.25
N LEU A 72 -11.94 9.37 -4.27
CA LEU A 72 -11.16 8.75 -3.21
C LEU A 72 -9.77 9.40 -3.07
N SER A 73 -9.10 9.68 -4.19
CA SER A 73 -7.81 10.39 -4.19
C SER A 73 -7.91 11.78 -3.56
N ALA A 74 -8.94 12.56 -3.91
CA ALA A 74 -9.16 13.88 -3.34
C ALA A 74 -9.44 13.82 -1.83
N LEU A 75 -10.31 12.91 -1.40
CA LEU A 75 -10.62 12.70 0.02
C LEU A 75 -9.39 12.31 0.83
N PHE A 76 -8.58 11.36 0.32
CA PHE A 76 -7.37 10.95 1.00
C PHE A 76 -6.38 12.12 1.11
N THR A 77 -6.17 12.87 0.03
CA THR A 77 -5.28 14.04 -0.02
C THR A 77 -5.67 15.08 1.04
N GLU A 78 -6.96 15.39 1.16
CA GLU A 78 -7.45 16.35 2.16
C GLU A 78 -7.21 15.85 3.60
N PHE A 79 -7.23 14.53 3.82
CA PHE A 79 -7.07 13.94 5.14
C PHE A 79 -5.60 13.82 5.58
N VAL A 80 -4.65 13.78 4.64
CA VAL A 80 -3.21 13.54 4.90
C VAL A 80 -2.62 14.43 6.01
N PRO A 81 -2.84 15.76 6.07
CA PRO A 81 -2.21 16.59 7.09
C PRO A 81 -2.59 16.19 8.52
N THR A 82 -3.88 15.90 8.75
CA THR A 82 -4.40 15.46 10.04
C THR A 82 -3.95 14.04 10.36
N LEU A 83 -4.02 13.13 9.37
CA LEU A 83 -3.57 11.75 9.49
C LEU A 83 -2.09 11.68 9.87
N ARG A 84 -1.23 12.43 9.18
CA ARG A 84 0.21 12.49 9.42
C ARG A 84 0.52 12.83 10.87
N LYS A 85 -0.12 13.87 11.41
CA LYS A 85 0.06 14.25 12.81
C LYS A 85 -0.33 13.10 13.75
N GLY A 86 -1.52 12.52 13.55
CA GLY A 86 -2.00 11.42 14.38
C GLY A 86 -1.11 10.18 14.34
N LEU A 87 -0.54 9.83 13.18
CA LEU A 87 0.37 8.70 13.05
C LEU A 87 1.70 8.94 13.77
N ILE A 88 2.26 10.15 13.71
CA ILE A 88 3.48 10.50 14.47
C ILE A 88 3.20 10.39 15.97
N ASP A 89 2.13 11.05 16.44
CA ASP A 89 1.73 11.02 17.86
C ASP A 89 1.50 9.57 18.35
N MET A 90 0.91 8.72 17.50
CA MET A 90 0.69 7.30 17.79
C MET A 90 1.99 6.50 17.93
N LEU A 91 2.96 6.69 17.01
CA LEU A 91 4.24 5.99 17.08
C LEU A 91 5.00 6.34 18.36
N GLU A 92 4.98 7.63 18.74
CA GLU A 92 5.59 8.12 19.98
C GLU A 92 4.90 7.55 21.21
N LEU A 93 3.56 7.60 21.27
CA LEU A 93 2.76 7.17 22.42
C LEU A 93 2.88 5.67 22.68
N LEU A 94 2.86 4.86 21.63
CA LEU A 94 2.86 3.40 21.71
C LEU A 94 4.28 2.79 21.68
N GLY A 95 5.30 3.59 21.37
CA GLY A 95 6.68 3.12 21.24
C GLY A 95 6.87 2.04 20.17
N LEU A 96 6.00 1.97 19.16
CA LEU A 96 5.91 0.85 18.21
C LEU A 96 7.22 0.55 17.47
N ARG A 97 8.08 1.56 17.31
CA ARG A 97 9.35 1.45 16.59
C ARG A 97 10.58 1.24 17.47
N SER A 98 10.42 1.14 18.79
CA SER A 98 11.55 1.00 19.74
C SER A 98 12.27 -0.36 19.67
N GLY A 99 11.62 -1.39 19.10
CA GLY A 99 12.23 -2.71 18.83
C GLY A 99 11.96 -3.24 17.42
N ASP A 100 11.21 -2.49 16.62
CA ASP A 100 10.80 -2.83 15.27
C ASP A 100 10.80 -1.55 14.40
N PRO A 101 11.97 -1.11 13.91
CA PRO A 101 12.10 0.15 13.18
C PRO A 101 11.25 0.20 11.91
N ASN A 102 10.89 -0.95 11.33
CA ASN A 102 10.06 -1.07 10.14
C ASN A 102 8.65 -1.59 10.46
N HIS A 103 8.11 -1.17 11.61
CA HIS A 103 6.81 -1.62 12.11
C HIS A 103 5.74 -1.79 11.03
N GLY A 104 5.13 -2.97 10.97
CA GLY A 104 4.09 -3.32 10.01
C GLY A 104 4.59 -3.66 8.60
N ASP A 105 5.88 -3.90 8.35
CA ASP A 105 6.37 -4.22 7.00
C ASP A 105 5.65 -5.41 6.35
N GLU A 106 5.42 -6.47 7.11
CA GLU A 106 4.80 -7.69 6.60
C GLU A 106 3.36 -7.44 6.14
N SER A 107 2.58 -6.68 6.91
CA SER A 107 1.20 -6.34 6.56
C SER A 107 1.12 -5.43 5.34
N HIS A 108 2.03 -4.45 5.24
CA HIS A 108 2.13 -3.58 4.07
C HIS A 108 2.58 -4.35 2.82
N ALA A 109 3.50 -5.30 2.96
CA ALA A 109 3.92 -6.18 1.87
C ALA A 109 2.76 -7.08 1.40
N ALA A 110 2.00 -7.67 2.33
CA ALA A 110 0.83 -8.47 2.03
C ALA A 110 -0.26 -7.66 1.31
N LEU A 111 -0.49 -6.41 1.72
CA LEU A 111 -1.40 -5.50 1.04
C LEU A 111 -0.96 -5.22 -0.40
N VAL A 112 0.31 -4.88 -0.63
CA VAL A 112 0.85 -4.63 -1.97
C VAL A 112 0.72 -5.86 -2.86
N ASP A 113 0.99 -7.05 -2.32
CA ASP A 113 0.88 -8.32 -3.03
C ASP A 113 -0.58 -8.67 -3.38
N ALA A 114 -1.52 -8.42 -2.46
CA ALA A 114 -2.95 -8.57 -2.73
C ALA A 114 -3.41 -7.63 -3.87
N VAL A 115 -3.00 -6.36 -3.85
CA VAL A 115 -3.29 -5.40 -4.92
C VAL A 115 -2.64 -5.85 -6.25
N ALA A 116 -1.43 -6.39 -6.21
CA ALA A 116 -0.73 -6.90 -7.38
C ALA A 116 -1.43 -8.10 -8.05
N ARG A 117 -2.02 -8.98 -7.23
CA ARG A 117 -2.85 -10.09 -7.70
C ARG A 117 -4.27 -9.69 -8.12
N GLY A 118 -4.68 -8.46 -7.81
CA GLY A 118 -6.04 -7.99 -8.00
C GLY A 118 -7.06 -8.59 -7.02
N ASP A 119 -6.58 -9.05 -5.87
CA ASP A 119 -7.38 -9.69 -4.83
C ASP A 119 -7.92 -8.63 -3.86
N ALA A 120 -9.09 -8.08 -4.19
CA ALA A 120 -9.72 -7.03 -3.41
C ALA A 120 -10.12 -7.50 -2.00
N ASP A 121 -10.51 -8.76 -1.86
CA ASP A 121 -10.93 -9.33 -0.57
C ASP A 121 -9.74 -9.49 0.36
N ALA A 122 -8.62 -10.03 -0.13
CA ALA A 122 -7.38 -10.11 0.64
C ALA A 122 -6.87 -8.72 1.04
N ALA A 123 -6.85 -7.76 0.11
CA ALA A 123 -6.42 -6.39 0.41
C ALA A 123 -7.28 -5.73 1.49
N ALA A 124 -8.61 -5.89 1.40
CA ALA A 124 -9.53 -5.35 2.38
C ALA A 124 -9.46 -6.07 3.73
N HIS A 125 -9.15 -7.37 3.75
CA HIS A 125 -8.94 -8.12 4.98
C HIS A 125 -7.68 -7.65 5.72
N THR A 126 -6.54 -7.60 5.02
CA THR A 126 -5.27 -7.11 5.60
C THR A 126 -5.42 -5.73 6.21
N LEU A 127 -6.06 -4.78 5.50
CA LEU A 127 -6.27 -3.43 6.05
C LEU A 127 -7.16 -3.41 7.29
N ARG A 128 -8.20 -4.23 7.35
CA ARG A 128 -9.09 -4.30 8.52
C ARG A 128 -8.35 -4.86 9.74
N GLU A 129 -7.59 -5.93 9.56
CA GLU A 129 -6.80 -6.53 10.64
C GLU A 129 -5.80 -5.53 11.24
N GLU A 130 -5.08 -4.79 10.39
CA GLU A 130 -4.13 -3.77 10.85
C GLU A 130 -4.81 -2.65 11.65
N LEU A 131 -5.96 -2.17 11.19
CA LEU A 131 -6.73 -1.14 11.88
C LEU A 131 -7.30 -1.64 13.21
N GLU A 132 -7.80 -2.88 13.26
CA GLU A 132 -8.32 -3.51 14.48
C GLU A 132 -7.22 -3.72 15.52
N GLN A 133 -6.04 -4.18 15.10
CA GLN A 133 -4.90 -4.32 15.99
C GLN A 133 -4.43 -2.95 16.53
N THR A 134 -4.36 -1.94 15.66
CA THR A 134 -3.97 -0.59 16.04
C THR A 134 -4.97 0.01 17.05
N LEU A 135 -6.26 -0.14 16.77
CA LEU A 135 -7.33 0.30 17.68
C LEU A 135 -7.23 -0.42 19.03
N THR A 136 -7.00 -1.73 19.03
CA THR A 136 -6.83 -2.52 20.26
C THR A 136 -5.71 -1.95 21.12
N ARG A 137 -4.53 -1.69 20.53
CA ARG A 137 -3.38 -1.09 21.24
C ARG A 137 -3.74 0.26 21.87
N LEU A 138 -4.38 1.15 21.11
CA LEU A 138 -4.78 2.47 21.59
C LEU A 138 -5.80 2.42 22.73
N THR A 139 -6.72 1.46 22.71
CA THR A 139 -7.75 1.31 23.75
C THR A 139 -7.28 0.52 24.97
N SER A 140 -6.09 -0.07 24.90
CA SER A 140 -5.47 -0.84 26.00
C SER A 140 -4.45 -0.05 26.82
N LEU A 141 -4.23 1.23 26.48
CA LEU A 141 -3.45 2.20 27.24
C LEU A 141 -4.18 2.63 28.52
#